data_AF-A0A2W2EB66-F1
#
_entry.id   AF-A0A2W2EB66-F1
#
_cell.length_a   1.000
_cell.length_b   1.000
_cell.length_c   1.000
_cell.angle_alpha   90.00
_cell.angle_beta   90.00
_cell.angle_gamma   90.00
#
_symmetry.space_group_name_H-M   'P 1'
#
loop_
_entity.id
_entity.type
_entity.pdbx_description
1 polymer ?
#
loop_
_entity_poly.entity_id
_entity_poly.type
_entity_poly.pdbx_seq_one_letter_code
_entity_poly.pdbx_strand_id
1 'polypeptide(L)'
;MRRVGEGEHADRLLAAARTYWGDSPSGDRCVVAEAYDDDDPRVVVRTLLVAKAICGLVSARLVVLAAPEWAPLAEAFGAAPDGRPEVPPAALVTSRAERAVDREVPVVLVHGGGTLRAYALFPDQGPCSLQEELPARIGAFFERHVWPYRETIRPSAERVAWRAKSGYQIRTETERRQLRHYGCARLGIDADRPTIAVFGHSPGLDEELFEATAEFAARDDAANWLFLDPVPATGNPRIRGVTGALSANVLWSVTDVGVTFGDSDLPAFGIPVIQAGWSEGGACGATHVPRTPYELCSLLQEAIARHAKGDTVLGPEQRERARLWLWLRSCGADVPSQLLPHWEHGDDYARVLTVNLRHAERDGDPLYAAVARLWKRREPLLTRFDFHDPAALATTLTPSRSTR
;
A
#
# COMPACT_ATOMS: atom_id res chain seq x y z
N MET A 1 -1.18 -25.00 -13.98
CA MET A 1 -0.03 -24.07 -14.03
C MET A 1 0.79 -24.40 -15.27
N ARG A 2 0.76 -23.54 -16.29
CA ARG A 2 1.65 -23.64 -17.45
C ARG A 2 2.87 -22.77 -17.16
N ARG A 3 4.07 -23.32 -17.36
CA ARG A 3 5.34 -22.62 -17.20
C ARG A 3 5.38 -21.39 -18.13
N VAL A 4 5.99 -20.30 -17.67
CA VAL A 4 6.38 -19.20 -18.56
C VAL A 4 7.37 -19.78 -19.57
N GLY A 5 6.94 -19.86 -20.84
CA GLY A 5 7.65 -20.55 -21.92
C GLY A 5 6.88 -21.71 -22.58
N GLU A 6 5.71 -22.13 -22.06
CA GLU A 6 4.90 -23.16 -22.70
C GLU A 6 3.63 -22.57 -23.34
N GLY A 7 3.79 -21.99 -24.52
CA GLY A 7 2.69 -21.58 -25.39
C GLY A 7 3.02 -20.39 -26.29
N GLU A 8 2.35 -20.32 -27.44
CA GLU A 8 2.52 -19.30 -28.49
C GLU A 8 2.45 -17.85 -27.98
N HIS A 9 1.77 -17.59 -26.86
CA HIS A 9 1.69 -16.27 -26.25
C HIS A 9 2.97 -15.84 -25.51
N ALA A 10 3.73 -16.76 -24.92
CA ALA A 10 4.98 -16.44 -24.22
C ALA A 10 6.07 -16.02 -25.21
N ASP A 11 6.23 -16.77 -26.32
CA ASP A 11 7.22 -16.44 -27.36
C ASP A 11 6.93 -15.09 -28.02
N ARG A 12 5.65 -14.81 -28.30
CA ARG A 12 5.22 -13.52 -28.85
C ARG A 12 5.50 -12.36 -27.88
N LEU A 13 5.32 -12.58 -26.58
CA LEU A 13 5.66 -11.60 -25.56
C LEU A 13 7.16 -11.34 -25.53
N LEU A 14 7.99 -12.39 -25.48
CA LEU A 14 9.45 -12.26 -25.45
C LEU A 14 9.97 -11.53 -26.71
N ALA A 15 9.42 -11.84 -27.88
CA ALA A 15 9.76 -11.14 -29.11
C ALA A 15 9.39 -9.65 -29.07
N ALA A 16 8.18 -9.32 -28.60
CA ALA A 16 7.75 -7.92 -28.46
C ALA A 16 8.60 -7.17 -27.41
N ALA A 17 8.90 -7.82 -26.29
CA ALA A 17 9.75 -7.29 -25.23
C ALA A 17 11.17 -7.00 -25.74
N ARG A 18 11.79 -7.91 -26.49
CA ARG A 18 13.11 -7.69 -27.12
C ARG A 18 13.10 -6.52 -28.09
N THR A 19 12.06 -6.38 -28.91
CA THR A 19 11.95 -5.23 -29.82
C THR A 19 11.80 -3.91 -29.07
N TYR A 20 11.04 -3.91 -27.97
CA TYR A 20 10.71 -2.70 -27.23
C TYR A 20 11.81 -2.27 -26.24
N TRP A 21 12.42 -3.24 -25.54
CA TRP A 21 13.38 -3.02 -24.46
C TRP A 21 14.78 -3.55 -24.74
N GLY A 22 15.03 -4.24 -25.85
CA GLY A 22 16.26 -5.01 -26.09
C GLY A 22 17.56 -4.20 -26.06
N ASP A 23 17.49 -2.87 -26.10
CA ASP A 23 18.62 -2.02 -25.78
C ASP A 23 19.14 -2.32 -24.38
N SER A 24 20.36 -2.83 -24.32
CA SER A 24 21.04 -3.10 -23.06
C SER A 24 21.47 -1.76 -22.44
N PRO A 25 20.96 -1.42 -21.24
CA PRO A 25 21.48 -0.27 -20.51
C PRO A 25 23.00 -0.46 -20.30
N SER A 26 23.80 0.54 -20.64
CA SER A 26 25.26 0.46 -20.57
C SER A 26 25.81 1.41 -19.51
N GLY A 27 26.91 1.01 -18.89
CA GLY A 27 27.64 1.77 -17.89
C GLY A 27 28.34 0.89 -16.87
N ASP A 28 29.31 1.47 -16.15
CA ASP A 28 30.15 0.76 -15.19
C ASP A 28 29.42 0.39 -13.90
N ARG A 29 28.30 1.08 -13.62
CA ARG A 29 27.42 0.81 -12.47
C ARG A 29 26.34 -0.19 -12.84
N CYS A 30 25.75 -0.84 -11.85
CA CYS A 30 24.60 -1.72 -12.04
C CYS A 30 23.40 -1.32 -11.18
N VAL A 31 22.19 -1.59 -11.69
CA VAL A 31 20.95 -1.63 -10.90
C VAL A 31 20.54 -3.09 -10.81
N VAL A 32 20.27 -3.54 -9.58
CA VAL A 32 19.85 -4.92 -9.32
C VAL A 32 18.34 -4.97 -9.21
N ALA A 33 17.71 -5.87 -9.95
CA ALA A 33 16.28 -6.18 -9.85
C ALA A 33 16.09 -7.57 -9.23
N GLU A 34 15.46 -7.63 -8.06
CA GLU A 34 15.05 -8.88 -7.41
C GLU A 34 13.64 -9.26 -7.87
N ALA A 35 13.55 -10.26 -8.74
CA ALA A 35 12.31 -10.75 -9.33
C ALA A 35 12.09 -12.22 -8.94
N TYR A 36 12.03 -12.47 -7.63
CA TYR A 36 11.85 -13.79 -7.01
C TYR A 36 10.38 -14.16 -6.75
N ASP A 37 9.41 -13.49 -7.40
CA ASP A 37 8.01 -13.89 -7.26
C ASP A 37 7.73 -15.08 -8.17
N ASP A 38 7.90 -16.27 -7.57
CA ASP A 38 8.05 -17.58 -8.22
C ASP A 38 6.86 -18.02 -9.11
N ASP A 39 5.72 -17.31 -9.08
CA ASP A 39 4.53 -17.71 -9.85
C ASP A 39 3.81 -16.56 -10.61
N ASP A 40 4.28 -15.30 -10.52
CA ASP A 40 3.53 -14.17 -11.08
C ASP A 40 4.34 -13.30 -12.08
N PRO A 41 4.13 -13.45 -13.40
CA PRO A 41 4.83 -12.64 -14.42
C PRO A 41 4.54 -11.14 -14.28
N ARG A 42 3.40 -10.77 -13.69
CA ARG A 42 2.97 -9.38 -13.56
C ARG A 42 3.86 -8.63 -12.58
N VAL A 43 4.29 -9.30 -11.52
CA VAL A 43 5.21 -8.72 -10.54
C VAL A 43 6.61 -8.60 -11.13
N VAL A 44 7.09 -9.63 -11.83
CA VAL A 44 8.39 -9.63 -12.51
C VAL A 44 8.50 -8.49 -13.53
N VAL A 45 7.53 -8.37 -14.45
CA VAL A 45 7.51 -7.29 -15.46
C VAL A 45 7.57 -5.92 -14.82
N ARG A 46 6.82 -5.71 -13.73
CA ARG A 46 6.77 -4.44 -13.02
C ARG A 46 8.11 -4.08 -12.38
N THR A 47 8.73 -5.03 -11.68
CA THR A 47 10.05 -4.84 -11.06
C THR A 47 11.11 -4.52 -12.13
N LEU A 48 11.12 -5.27 -13.24
CA LEU A 48 12.05 -5.04 -14.35
C LEU A 48 11.83 -3.69 -15.03
N LEU A 49 10.58 -3.26 -15.20
CA LEU A 49 10.24 -1.98 -15.81
C LEU A 49 10.78 -0.79 -14.99
N VAL A 50 10.59 -0.82 -13.67
CA VAL A 50 11.14 0.21 -12.77
C VAL A 50 12.66 0.17 -12.77
N ALA A 51 13.27 -1.02 -12.67
CA ALA A 51 14.72 -1.17 -12.70
C ALA A 51 15.33 -0.63 -13.99
N LYS A 52 14.74 -0.95 -15.16
CA LYS A 52 15.20 -0.44 -16.45
C LYS A 52 15.04 1.08 -16.56
N ALA A 53 13.96 1.65 -16.02
CA ALA A 53 13.80 3.10 -15.96
C ALA A 53 14.92 3.77 -15.14
N ILE A 54 15.28 3.18 -13.98
CA ILE A 54 16.38 3.68 -13.15
C ILE A 54 17.72 3.52 -13.87
N CYS A 55 17.98 2.38 -14.53
CA CYS A 55 19.18 2.17 -15.34
C CYS A 55 19.43 3.31 -16.33
N GLY A 56 18.38 3.78 -17.02
CA GLY A 56 18.47 4.92 -17.94
C GLY A 56 18.81 6.24 -17.25
N LEU A 57 18.31 6.46 -16.03
CA LEU A 57 18.56 7.68 -15.25
C LEU A 57 19.99 7.76 -14.69
N VAL A 58 20.59 6.61 -14.35
CA VAL A 58 21.92 6.54 -13.73
C VAL A 58 23.00 6.01 -14.66
N SER A 59 22.68 5.78 -15.94
CA SER A 59 23.57 5.16 -16.93
C SER A 59 24.24 3.90 -16.37
N ALA A 60 23.42 2.94 -15.97
CA ALA A 60 23.85 1.69 -15.35
C ALA A 60 23.33 0.49 -16.13
N ARG A 61 24.03 -0.64 -16.06
CA ARG A 61 23.56 -1.93 -16.58
C ARG A 61 22.49 -2.55 -15.68
N LEU A 62 21.57 -3.32 -16.27
CA LEU A 62 20.56 -4.07 -15.52
C LEU A 62 21.11 -5.45 -15.13
N VAL A 63 21.09 -5.78 -13.83
CA VAL A 63 21.37 -7.11 -13.30
C VAL A 63 20.09 -7.65 -12.69
N VAL A 64 19.68 -8.86 -13.07
CA VAL A 64 18.43 -9.46 -12.60
C VAL A 64 18.73 -10.69 -11.77
N LEU A 65 18.17 -10.72 -10.56
CA LEU A 65 18.17 -11.84 -9.66
C LEU A 65 16.76 -12.45 -9.68
N ALA A 66 16.58 -13.56 -10.40
CA ALA A 66 15.29 -14.19 -10.59
C ALA A 66 15.41 -15.72 -10.69
N ALA A 67 14.28 -16.40 -10.56
CA ALA A 67 14.20 -17.83 -10.83
C ALA A 67 14.50 -18.13 -12.33
N PRO A 68 15.06 -19.30 -12.68
CA PRO A 68 15.51 -19.61 -14.04
C PRO A 68 14.44 -19.44 -15.13
N GLU A 69 13.18 -19.68 -14.81
CA GLU A 69 12.02 -19.49 -15.69
C GLU A 69 11.82 -18.04 -16.15
N TRP A 70 12.33 -17.07 -15.38
CA TRP A 70 12.24 -15.65 -15.70
C TRP A 70 13.46 -15.13 -16.47
N ALA A 71 14.52 -15.94 -16.65
CA ALA A 71 15.72 -15.52 -17.36
C ALA A 71 15.45 -15.05 -18.80
N PRO A 72 14.60 -15.72 -19.63
CA PRO A 72 14.31 -15.23 -20.97
C PRO A 72 13.64 -13.85 -20.99
N LEU A 73 12.81 -13.56 -19.98
CA LEU A 73 12.17 -12.26 -19.84
C LEU A 73 13.19 -11.20 -19.37
N ALA A 74 14.06 -11.53 -18.42
CA ALA A 74 15.15 -10.65 -17.99
C ALA A 74 16.06 -10.27 -19.17
N GLU A 75 16.46 -11.24 -19.99
CA GLU A 75 17.21 -11.01 -21.23
C GLU A 75 16.45 -10.10 -22.21
N ALA A 76 15.14 -10.29 -22.35
CA ALA A 76 14.31 -9.43 -23.19
C ALA A 76 14.26 -7.97 -22.72
N PHE A 77 14.45 -7.74 -21.41
CA PHE A 77 14.64 -6.40 -20.82
C PHE A 77 16.06 -5.85 -20.98
N GLY A 78 16.99 -6.60 -21.57
CA GLY A 78 18.39 -6.21 -21.74
C GLY A 78 19.23 -6.42 -20.47
N ALA A 79 18.87 -7.40 -19.63
CA ALA A 79 19.68 -7.77 -18.47
C ALA A 79 21.04 -8.35 -18.89
N ALA A 80 22.08 -8.05 -18.12
CA ALA A 80 23.40 -8.64 -18.30
C ALA A 80 23.37 -10.15 -17.99
N PRO A 81 24.09 -10.99 -18.78
CA PRO A 81 24.09 -12.45 -18.60
C PRO A 81 24.75 -12.90 -17.29
N ASP A 82 25.69 -12.11 -16.75
CA ASP A 82 26.37 -12.41 -15.49
C ASP A 82 25.58 -11.86 -14.30
N GLY A 83 24.79 -12.73 -13.69
CA GLY A 83 23.75 -12.41 -12.71
C GLY A 83 24.23 -12.02 -11.30
N ARG A 84 25.49 -11.63 -11.10
CA ARG A 84 25.93 -11.08 -9.81
C ARG A 84 26.65 -9.74 -9.97
N PRO A 85 26.29 -8.74 -9.17
CA PRO A 85 26.99 -7.46 -9.18
C PRO A 85 28.41 -7.65 -8.62
N GLU A 86 29.43 -7.25 -9.37
CA GLU A 86 30.84 -7.27 -8.93
C GLU A 86 31.20 -6.06 -8.06
N VAL A 87 30.37 -5.01 -8.13
CA VAL A 87 30.48 -3.76 -7.38
C VAL A 87 29.16 -3.49 -6.65
N PRO A 88 29.16 -2.73 -5.55
CA PRO A 88 27.92 -2.32 -4.90
C PRO A 88 26.95 -1.70 -5.91
N PRO A 89 25.68 -2.14 -5.94
CA PRO A 89 24.73 -1.66 -6.93
C PRO A 89 24.38 -0.19 -6.67
N ALA A 90 24.11 0.56 -7.74
CA ALA A 90 23.61 1.93 -7.67
C ALA A 90 22.19 2.00 -7.12
N ALA A 91 21.42 0.91 -7.25
CA ALA A 91 20.09 0.75 -6.68
C ALA A 91 19.71 -0.73 -6.60
N LEU A 92 18.86 -1.05 -5.64
CA LEU A 92 18.09 -2.29 -5.57
C LEU A 92 16.62 -1.98 -5.90
N VAL A 93 16.03 -2.75 -6.81
CA VAL A 93 14.60 -2.71 -7.10
C VAL A 93 14.01 -4.06 -6.79
N THR A 94 12.98 -4.10 -5.95
CA THR A 94 12.45 -5.36 -5.44
C THR A 94 10.95 -5.25 -5.20
N SER A 95 10.24 -6.37 -5.26
CA SER A 95 8.86 -6.50 -4.76
C SER A 95 8.82 -7.03 -3.32
N ARG A 96 9.96 -7.50 -2.80
CA ARG A 96 10.10 -8.09 -1.47
C ARG A 96 11.22 -7.36 -0.73
N ALA A 97 10.89 -6.69 0.37
CA ALA A 97 11.92 -6.10 1.21
C ALA A 97 11.67 -6.47 2.67
N GLU A 98 12.69 -7.09 3.28
CA GLU A 98 12.75 -7.23 4.72
C GLU A 98 12.80 -5.85 5.36
N ARG A 99 11.81 -5.56 6.19
CA ARG A 99 11.57 -4.18 6.66
C ARG A 99 12.62 -3.69 7.65
N ALA A 100 13.20 -4.62 8.42
CA ALA A 100 14.16 -4.34 9.50
C ALA A 100 15.62 -4.25 9.01
N VAL A 101 15.90 -4.56 7.74
CA VAL A 101 17.28 -4.59 7.24
C VAL A 101 17.71 -3.20 6.79
N ASP A 102 18.76 -2.68 7.39
CA ASP A 102 19.44 -1.47 6.93
C ASP A 102 20.08 -1.67 5.56
N ARG A 103 19.97 -0.64 4.72
CA ARG A 103 20.43 -0.69 3.32
C ARG A 103 21.43 0.43 3.04
N GLU A 104 22.59 0.03 2.54
CA GLU A 104 23.66 0.97 2.15
C GLU A 104 23.47 1.54 0.73
N VAL A 105 22.50 1.01 -0.01
CA VAL A 105 22.17 1.41 -1.38
C VAL A 105 20.71 1.87 -1.46
N PRO A 106 20.35 2.76 -2.41
CA PRO A 106 18.96 3.09 -2.67
C PRO A 106 18.12 1.84 -2.92
N VAL A 107 16.96 1.75 -2.27
CA VAL A 107 16.00 0.65 -2.46
C VAL A 107 14.69 1.20 -2.97
N VAL A 108 14.19 0.63 -4.07
CA VAL A 108 12.87 0.92 -4.62
C VAL A 108 12.01 -0.33 -4.49
N LEU A 109 11.05 -0.27 -3.57
CA LEU A 109 10.10 -1.33 -3.30
C LEU A 109 8.85 -1.14 -4.17
N VAL A 110 8.50 -2.13 -4.97
CA VAL A 110 7.51 -2.01 -6.04
C VAL A 110 6.26 -2.86 -5.79
N HIS A 111 5.09 -2.22 -5.85
CA HIS A 111 3.78 -2.81 -5.58
C HIS A 111 2.71 -2.39 -6.61
N GLY A 112 1.49 -2.94 -6.47
CA GLY A 112 0.32 -2.59 -7.27
C GLY A 112 -0.46 -3.79 -7.79
N GLY A 113 -1.68 -3.58 -8.29
CA GLY A 113 -2.59 -4.63 -8.81
C GLY A 113 -3.04 -4.42 -10.26
N GLY A 114 -2.37 -3.53 -10.99
CA GLY A 114 -2.83 -3.04 -12.31
C GLY A 114 -2.39 -1.60 -12.61
N THR A 115 -1.68 -1.01 -11.66
CA THR A 115 -1.01 0.30 -11.69
C THR A 115 0.33 0.16 -11.00
N LEU A 116 1.23 1.11 -11.21
CA LEU A 116 2.51 1.13 -10.51
C LEU A 116 2.41 1.94 -9.23
N ARG A 117 2.75 1.30 -8.12
CA ARG A 117 3.13 1.96 -6.86
C ARG A 117 4.56 1.59 -6.54
N ALA A 118 5.31 2.54 -6.02
CA ALA A 118 6.63 2.24 -5.50
C ALA A 118 6.95 3.14 -4.32
N TYR A 119 7.73 2.61 -3.38
CA TYR A 119 8.33 3.34 -2.28
C TYR A 119 9.84 3.35 -2.48
N ALA A 120 10.49 4.43 -2.09
CA ALA A 120 11.93 4.54 -2.22
C ALA A 120 12.58 4.98 -0.91
N LEU A 121 13.68 4.33 -0.59
CA LEU A 121 14.60 4.76 0.45
C LEU A 121 15.93 5.11 -0.19
N PHE A 122 16.49 6.24 0.25
CA PHE A 122 17.78 6.71 -0.20
C PHE A 122 18.71 6.88 1.02
N PRO A 123 19.88 6.20 1.03
CA PRO A 123 20.84 6.26 2.14
C PRO A 123 21.45 7.63 2.39
N ASP A 124 21.45 8.51 1.38
CA ASP A 124 21.89 9.90 1.51
C ASP A 124 20.95 10.76 2.37
N GLN A 125 19.80 10.23 2.81
CA GLN A 125 18.82 10.91 3.65
C GLN A 125 18.75 10.41 5.09
N GLY A 126 19.62 9.49 5.50
CA GLY A 126 19.63 8.89 6.85
C GLY A 126 19.56 7.36 6.83
N PRO A 127 19.26 6.72 7.97
CA PRO A 127 19.05 5.27 8.07
C PRO A 127 18.06 4.76 7.02
N CYS A 128 18.19 3.48 6.64
CA CYS A 128 17.51 2.91 5.47
C CYS A 128 16.76 1.62 5.78
N SER A 129 16.19 1.52 6.98
CA SER A 129 15.20 0.48 7.30
C SER A 129 13.80 0.95 6.85
N LEU A 130 13.05 0.09 6.16
CA LEU A 130 11.67 0.40 5.78
C LEU A 130 10.76 0.49 7.01
N GLN A 131 11.08 -0.28 8.05
CA GLN A 131 10.28 -0.35 9.27
C GLN A 131 10.28 0.99 10.00
N GLU A 132 11.44 1.62 10.18
CA GLU A 132 11.53 2.81 11.03
C GLU A 132 11.34 4.11 10.23
N GLU A 133 11.88 4.16 9.01
CA GLU A 133 12.07 5.43 8.30
C GLU A 133 10.98 5.73 7.27
N LEU A 134 10.46 4.71 6.59
CA LEU A 134 9.53 4.93 5.48
C LEU A 134 8.26 5.69 5.92
N PRO A 135 7.57 5.31 7.02
CA PRO A 135 6.38 6.03 7.45
C PRO A 135 6.68 7.50 7.75
N ALA A 136 7.79 7.79 8.45
CA ALA A 136 8.20 9.14 8.79
C ALA A 136 8.48 10.00 7.53
N ARG A 137 9.16 9.43 6.54
CA ARG A 137 9.44 10.12 5.26
C ARG A 137 8.16 10.37 4.47
N ILE A 138 7.27 9.38 4.38
CA ILE A 138 5.95 9.55 3.74
C ILE A 138 5.13 10.62 4.46
N GLY A 139 5.08 10.60 5.80
CA GLY A 139 4.41 11.62 6.60
C GLY A 139 4.97 13.01 6.34
N ALA A 140 6.30 13.14 6.31
CA ALA A 140 6.95 14.41 6.02
C ALA A 140 6.67 14.91 4.58
N PHE A 141 6.59 14.01 3.60
CA PHE A 141 6.14 14.35 2.24
C PHE A 141 4.68 14.79 2.25
N PHE A 142 3.81 14.06 2.94
CA PHE A 142 2.38 14.35 3.05
C PHE A 142 2.14 15.75 3.65
N GLU A 143 2.79 16.08 4.77
CA GLU A 143 2.68 17.39 5.42
C GLU A 143 3.14 18.54 4.52
N ARG A 144 4.22 18.33 3.75
CA ARG A 144 4.81 19.38 2.92
C ARG A 144 4.08 19.57 1.59
N HIS A 145 3.60 18.48 1.00
CA HIS A 145 3.21 18.45 -0.41
C HIS A 145 1.76 18.07 -0.68
N VAL A 146 1.06 17.49 0.31
CA VAL A 146 -0.33 17.02 0.13
C VAL A 146 -1.28 17.82 1.02
N TRP A 147 -0.99 17.89 2.32
CA TRP A 147 -1.82 18.57 3.32
C TRP A 147 -2.11 20.06 3.00
N PRO A 148 -1.14 20.86 2.50
CA PRO A 148 -1.40 22.27 2.18
C PRO A 148 -2.42 22.45 1.06
N TYR A 149 -2.57 21.45 0.17
CA TYR A 149 -3.49 21.47 -0.96
C TYR A 149 -4.76 20.65 -0.72
N ARG A 150 -5.07 20.33 0.54
CA ARG A 150 -6.25 19.54 0.92
C ARG A 150 -7.56 20.07 0.36
N GLU A 151 -7.74 21.39 0.32
CA GLU A 151 -8.96 22.02 -0.22
C GLU A 151 -9.14 21.71 -1.71
N THR A 152 -8.05 21.78 -2.48
CA THR A 152 -8.03 21.45 -3.91
C THR A 152 -8.29 19.96 -4.15
N ILE A 153 -7.74 19.10 -3.28
CA ILE A 153 -7.83 17.64 -3.42
C ILE A 153 -9.18 17.11 -2.88
N ARG A 154 -9.81 17.80 -1.93
CA ARG A 154 -10.99 17.35 -1.16
C ARG A 154 -12.08 16.73 -2.03
N PRO A 155 -12.54 17.34 -3.14
CA PRO A 155 -13.61 16.75 -3.94
C PRO A 155 -13.23 15.37 -4.52
N SER A 156 -11.95 15.19 -4.89
CA SER A 156 -11.43 13.91 -5.36
C SER A 156 -11.28 12.91 -4.22
N ALA A 157 -10.80 13.35 -3.05
CA ALA A 157 -10.66 12.49 -1.88
C ALA A 157 -12.00 11.99 -1.36
N GLU A 158 -13.04 12.82 -1.36
CA GLU A 158 -14.40 12.41 -1.01
C GLU A 158 -14.97 11.37 -1.98
N ARG A 159 -14.73 11.52 -3.28
CA ARG A 159 -15.14 10.51 -4.27
C ARG A 159 -14.44 9.18 -4.07
N VAL A 160 -13.13 9.18 -3.79
CA VAL A 160 -12.38 7.96 -3.50
C VAL A 160 -12.91 7.31 -2.22
N ALA A 161 -13.08 8.09 -1.14
CA ALA A 161 -13.64 7.59 0.09
C ALA A 161 -15.06 7.02 -0.11
N TRP A 162 -15.90 7.64 -0.93
CA TRP A 162 -17.23 7.11 -1.24
C TRP A 162 -17.19 5.81 -2.05
N ARG A 163 -16.28 5.70 -3.03
CA ARG A 163 -16.08 4.47 -3.82
C ARG A 163 -15.53 3.33 -2.96
N ALA A 164 -14.50 3.60 -2.17
CA ALA A 164 -13.97 2.62 -1.21
C ALA A 164 -15.06 2.23 -0.20
N LYS A 165 -15.86 3.21 0.24
CA LYS A 165 -17.00 2.95 1.11
C LYS A 165 -18.11 2.15 0.42
N SER A 166 -18.28 2.19 -0.89
CA SER A 166 -19.38 1.52 -1.59
C SER A 166 -19.34 -0.02 -1.50
N GLY A 167 -18.18 -0.60 -1.18
CA GLY A 167 -18.09 -1.99 -0.73
C GLY A 167 -18.83 -2.24 0.60
N TYR A 168 -19.00 -1.19 1.41
CA TYR A 168 -19.92 -1.14 2.54
C TYR A 168 -21.29 -0.62 2.09
N GLN A 169 -22.30 -1.48 2.10
CA GLN A 169 -23.65 -1.14 1.65
C GLN A 169 -24.43 -0.29 2.68
N ILE A 170 -23.74 0.31 3.65
CA ILE A 170 -24.32 1.11 4.75
C ILE A 170 -24.23 2.59 4.39
N ARG A 171 -25.38 3.20 4.13
CA ARG A 171 -25.52 4.59 3.67
C ARG A 171 -25.86 5.54 4.81
N THR A 172 -26.55 5.07 5.85
CA THR A 172 -27.01 5.92 6.96
C THR A 172 -26.59 5.40 8.32
N GLU A 173 -26.56 6.29 9.32
CA GLU A 173 -26.30 5.89 10.71
C GLU A 173 -27.42 5.00 11.26
N THR A 174 -28.67 5.19 10.80
CA THR A 174 -29.80 4.33 11.16
C THR A 174 -29.57 2.90 10.67
N GLU A 175 -29.17 2.73 9.41
CA GLU A 175 -28.81 1.41 8.85
C GLU A 175 -27.65 0.78 9.62
N ARG A 176 -26.62 1.59 9.97
CA ARG A 176 -25.50 1.13 10.79
C ARG A 176 -25.99 0.60 12.14
N ARG A 177 -26.85 1.33 12.85
CA ARG A 177 -27.40 0.92 14.15
C ARG A 177 -28.26 -0.35 14.08
N GLN A 178 -29.06 -0.50 13.02
CA GLN A 178 -29.87 -1.71 12.82
C GLN A 178 -28.97 -2.93 12.56
N LEU A 179 -27.98 -2.77 11.69
CA LEU A 179 -27.00 -3.83 11.40
C LEU A 179 -26.13 -4.15 12.62
N ARG A 180 -25.80 -3.15 13.45
CA ARG A 180 -25.10 -3.35 14.72
C ARG A 180 -25.87 -4.30 15.62
N HIS A 181 -27.14 -4.03 15.90
CA HIS A 181 -27.95 -4.88 16.79
C HIS A 181 -28.04 -6.31 16.25
N TYR A 182 -28.27 -6.46 14.95
CA TYR A 182 -28.26 -7.76 14.28
C TYR A 182 -26.91 -8.47 14.41
N GLY A 183 -25.80 -7.77 14.16
CA GLY A 183 -24.44 -8.28 14.22
C GLY A 183 -24.04 -8.70 15.64
N CYS A 184 -24.29 -7.85 16.63
CA CYS A 184 -24.02 -8.12 18.03
C CYS A 184 -24.81 -9.33 18.54
N ALA A 185 -26.10 -9.43 18.18
CA ALA A 185 -26.92 -10.60 18.53
C ALA A 185 -26.36 -11.90 17.92
N ARG A 186 -25.91 -11.87 16.66
CA ARG A 186 -25.31 -13.02 15.99
C ARG A 186 -23.97 -13.44 16.60
N LEU A 187 -23.21 -12.49 17.13
CA LEU A 187 -21.92 -12.72 17.79
C LEU A 187 -22.05 -13.05 19.29
N GLY A 188 -23.26 -12.95 19.85
CA GLY A 188 -23.50 -13.11 21.27
C GLY A 188 -22.70 -12.11 22.11
N ILE A 189 -22.66 -10.84 21.66
CA ILE A 189 -22.03 -9.71 22.36
C ILE A 189 -23.07 -8.62 22.63
N ASP A 190 -22.76 -7.72 23.56
CA ASP A 190 -23.66 -6.69 24.04
C ASP A 190 -23.70 -5.50 23.08
N ALA A 191 -24.85 -5.20 22.48
CA ALA A 191 -24.98 -4.12 21.50
C ALA A 191 -24.79 -2.71 22.12
N ASP A 192 -25.01 -2.57 23.42
CA ASP A 192 -24.97 -1.30 24.15
C ASP A 192 -23.56 -0.94 24.65
N ARG A 193 -22.59 -1.84 24.47
CA ARG A 193 -21.19 -1.62 24.82
C ARG A 193 -20.37 -1.21 23.61
N PRO A 194 -19.28 -0.42 23.80
CA PRO A 194 -18.31 -0.19 22.74
C PRO A 194 -17.74 -1.53 22.25
N THR A 195 -17.53 -1.65 20.95
CA THR A 195 -16.87 -2.81 20.36
C THR A 195 -15.54 -2.41 19.75
N ILE A 196 -14.48 -3.06 20.22
CA ILE A 196 -13.12 -2.90 19.73
C ILE A 196 -12.79 -4.06 18.78
N ALA A 197 -12.43 -3.74 17.54
CA ALA A 197 -12.00 -4.73 16.55
C ALA A 197 -10.47 -4.71 16.39
N VAL A 198 -9.82 -5.86 16.55
CA VAL A 198 -8.38 -6.06 16.44
C VAL A 198 -8.09 -6.86 15.17
N PHE A 199 -7.29 -6.32 14.25
CA PHE A 199 -7.06 -6.93 12.93
C PHE A 199 -5.73 -6.57 12.25
N GLY A 200 -5.29 -7.43 11.34
CA GLY A 200 -4.11 -7.22 10.50
C GLY A 200 -2.79 -7.64 11.13
N HIS A 201 -2.80 -8.31 12.29
CA HIS A 201 -1.60 -8.83 12.93
C HIS A 201 -1.09 -10.07 12.20
N SER A 202 0.22 -10.10 11.95
CA SER A 202 0.93 -11.26 11.41
C SER A 202 1.91 -11.76 12.47
N PRO A 203 1.90 -13.06 12.83
CA PRO A 203 2.84 -13.61 13.81
C PRO A 203 4.30 -13.26 13.47
N GLY A 204 5.10 -12.93 14.49
CA GLY A 204 6.48 -12.46 14.34
C GLY A 204 6.66 -10.96 14.10
N LEU A 205 5.58 -10.18 13.97
CA LEU A 205 5.62 -8.72 13.80
C LEU A 205 4.78 -8.02 14.87
N ASP A 206 5.33 -6.97 15.48
CA ASP A 206 4.61 -6.12 16.45
C ASP A 206 3.99 -6.91 17.63
N GLU A 207 4.59 -8.05 17.99
CA GLU A 207 4.06 -9.02 18.96
C GLU A 207 3.82 -8.39 20.34
N GLU A 208 4.74 -7.54 20.80
CA GLU A 208 4.63 -6.86 22.11
C GLU A 208 3.33 -6.04 22.21
N LEU A 209 2.96 -5.34 21.14
CA LEU A 209 1.75 -4.52 21.10
C LEU A 209 0.49 -5.38 20.89
N PHE A 210 0.59 -6.50 20.17
CA PHE A 210 -0.51 -7.45 20.04
C PHE A 210 -0.81 -8.15 21.38
N GLU A 211 0.22 -8.63 22.07
CA GLU A 211 0.11 -9.23 23.40
C GLU A 211 -0.46 -8.23 24.40
N ALA A 212 0.03 -6.98 24.42
CA ALA A 212 -0.52 -5.94 25.27
C ALA A 212 -2.00 -5.65 24.99
N THR A 213 -2.42 -5.68 23.71
CA THR A 213 -3.84 -5.55 23.32
C THR A 213 -4.66 -6.71 23.87
N ALA A 214 -4.17 -7.95 23.72
CA ALA A 214 -4.85 -9.15 24.20
C ALA A 214 -4.94 -9.21 25.73
N GLU A 215 -3.87 -8.83 26.44
CA GLU A 215 -3.87 -8.74 27.89
C GLU A 215 -4.84 -7.68 28.42
N PHE A 216 -4.87 -6.50 27.76
CA PHE A 216 -5.82 -5.46 28.10
C PHE A 216 -7.26 -5.94 27.90
N ALA A 217 -7.55 -6.55 26.76
CA ALA A 217 -8.85 -7.12 26.44
C ALA A 217 -9.29 -8.19 27.44
N ALA A 218 -8.36 -9.01 27.94
CA ALA A 218 -8.66 -10.07 28.90
C ALA A 218 -9.07 -9.51 30.27
N ARG A 219 -8.57 -8.33 30.66
CA ARG A 219 -8.85 -7.64 31.93
C ARG A 219 -9.99 -6.62 31.82
N ASP A 220 -10.28 -6.15 30.61
CA ASP A 220 -11.31 -5.16 30.37
C ASP A 220 -12.71 -5.78 30.28
N ASP A 221 -13.57 -5.23 31.11
CA ASP A 221 -14.95 -5.64 31.25
C ASP A 221 -15.92 -4.54 30.80
N ALA A 222 -15.43 -3.47 30.16
CA ALA A 222 -16.24 -2.34 29.70
C ALA A 222 -16.61 -2.43 28.21
N ALA A 223 -15.84 -3.15 27.39
CA ALA A 223 -16.05 -3.28 25.96
C ALA A 223 -16.32 -4.73 25.48
N ASN A 224 -16.80 -4.85 24.24
CA ASN A 224 -16.72 -6.09 23.48
C ASN A 224 -15.42 -6.12 22.68
N TRP A 225 -14.83 -7.32 22.51
CA TRP A 225 -13.56 -7.48 21.81
C TRP A 225 -13.70 -8.48 20.66
N LEU A 226 -13.42 -8.00 19.44
CA LEU A 226 -13.44 -8.80 18.21
C LEU A 226 -12.03 -8.96 17.67
N PHE A 227 -11.46 -10.15 17.76
CA PHE A 227 -10.16 -10.47 17.17
C PHE A 227 -10.38 -11.16 15.83
N LEU A 228 -9.94 -10.53 14.74
CA LEU A 228 -9.96 -11.12 13.40
C LEU A 228 -8.77 -12.05 13.17
N ASP A 229 -7.66 -11.74 13.82
CA ASP A 229 -6.45 -12.55 13.80
C ASP A 229 -6.47 -13.55 14.97
N PRO A 230 -5.70 -14.64 14.88
CA PRO A 230 -5.58 -15.60 15.96
C PRO A 230 -5.14 -14.93 17.27
N VAL A 231 -5.94 -15.06 18.32
CA VAL A 231 -5.64 -14.63 19.68
C VAL A 231 -5.51 -15.88 20.57
N PRO A 232 -4.60 -15.90 21.56
CA PRO A 232 -4.57 -16.99 22.53
C PRO A 232 -5.96 -17.23 23.11
N ALA A 233 -6.36 -18.48 23.30
CA ALA A 233 -7.70 -18.82 23.78
C ALA A 233 -7.94 -18.26 25.19
N THR A 234 -8.53 -17.07 25.26
CA THR A 234 -8.91 -16.43 26.52
C THR A 234 -10.26 -16.97 26.94
N GLY A 235 -10.38 -17.46 28.18
CA GLY A 235 -11.68 -17.87 28.76
C GLY A 235 -12.67 -16.72 28.99
N ASN A 236 -12.39 -15.51 28.50
CA ASN A 236 -13.24 -14.34 28.65
C ASN A 236 -14.40 -14.39 27.62
N PRO A 237 -15.67 -14.44 28.05
CA PRO A 237 -16.81 -14.53 27.16
C PRO A 237 -17.01 -13.29 26.28
N ARG A 238 -16.27 -12.20 26.50
CA ARG A 238 -16.34 -10.94 25.73
C ARG A 238 -15.32 -10.85 24.62
N ILE A 239 -14.34 -11.76 24.59
CA ILE A 239 -13.40 -11.89 23.49
C ILE A 239 -14.00 -12.89 22.49
N ARG A 240 -14.14 -12.45 21.23
CA ARG A 240 -14.61 -13.27 20.12
C ARG A 240 -13.55 -13.31 19.03
N GLY A 241 -13.08 -14.51 18.72
CA GLY A 241 -12.36 -14.78 17.48
C GLY A 241 -13.35 -14.80 16.32
N VAL A 242 -13.16 -13.92 15.34
CA VAL A 242 -13.98 -13.80 14.13
C VAL A 242 -13.11 -14.13 12.93
N THR A 243 -12.91 -15.43 12.67
CA THR A 243 -12.14 -15.87 11.51
C THR A 243 -13.06 -16.00 10.29
N GLY A 244 -12.94 -15.06 9.34
CA GLY A 244 -13.44 -15.18 7.95
C GLY A 244 -14.96 -15.27 7.71
N ALA A 245 -15.81 -15.30 8.73
CA ALA A 245 -17.24 -15.62 8.58
C ALA A 245 -18.21 -14.42 8.52
N LEU A 246 -17.75 -13.20 8.85
CA LEU A 246 -18.60 -12.00 8.81
C LEU A 246 -18.40 -11.22 7.50
N SER A 247 -19.51 -10.72 6.94
CA SER A 247 -19.41 -9.72 5.88
C SER A 247 -18.80 -8.44 6.44
N ALA A 248 -18.05 -7.72 5.60
CA ALA A 248 -17.47 -6.44 5.96
C ALA A 248 -18.54 -5.44 6.45
N ASN A 249 -19.75 -5.49 5.89
CA ASN A 249 -20.90 -4.71 6.36
C ASN A 249 -21.21 -4.97 7.84
N VAL A 250 -21.34 -6.23 8.24
CA VAL A 250 -21.67 -6.56 9.63
C VAL A 250 -20.51 -6.17 10.53
N LEU A 251 -19.28 -6.56 10.18
CA LEU A 251 -18.10 -6.29 11.00
C LEU A 251 -17.91 -4.80 11.29
N TRP A 252 -17.96 -3.94 10.28
CA TRP A 252 -17.74 -2.51 10.48
C TRP A 252 -18.98 -1.78 10.98
N SER A 253 -20.17 -2.39 10.90
CA SER A 253 -21.35 -1.87 11.61
C SER A 253 -21.25 -2.06 13.11
N VAL A 254 -20.65 -3.16 13.57
CA VAL A 254 -20.45 -3.43 15.00
C VAL A 254 -19.20 -2.77 15.56
N THR A 255 -18.22 -2.39 14.74
CA THR A 255 -16.97 -1.79 15.20
C THR A 255 -17.14 -0.31 15.55
N ASP A 256 -16.70 0.07 16.75
CA ASP A 256 -16.65 1.46 17.21
C ASP A 256 -15.23 2.02 17.21
N VAL A 257 -14.24 1.17 17.48
CA VAL A 257 -12.82 1.50 17.42
C VAL A 257 -12.06 0.32 16.81
N GLY A 258 -11.15 0.61 15.87
CA GLY A 258 -10.21 -0.39 15.36
C GLY A 258 -8.86 -0.33 16.07
N VAL A 259 -8.27 -1.48 16.34
CA VAL A 259 -6.83 -1.64 16.61
C VAL A 259 -6.25 -2.41 15.44
N THR A 260 -5.29 -1.82 14.74
CA THR A 260 -4.76 -2.44 13.53
C THR A 260 -3.25 -2.57 13.54
N PHE A 261 -2.77 -3.62 12.89
CA PHE A 261 -1.35 -3.93 12.70
C PHE A 261 -0.90 -3.77 11.24
N GLY A 262 -1.67 -3.00 10.46
CA GLY A 262 -1.38 -2.63 9.07
C GLY A 262 -2.20 -1.41 8.66
N ASP A 263 -2.16 -1.00 7.39
CA ASP A 263 -2.95 0.15 6.93
C ASP A 263 -4.47 -0.06 7.11
N SER A 264 -5.19 1.00 7.49
CA SER A 264 -6.64 0.97 7.62
C SER A 264 -7.33 2.19 6.99
N ASP A 265 -8.42 1.92 6.28
CA ASP A 265 -9.27 2.94 5.65
C ASP A 265 -10.42 3.40 6.56
N LEU A 266 -10.64 2.71 7.68
CA LEU A 266 -11.75 2.97 8.61
C LEU A 266 -11.86 4.44 9.08
N PRO A 267 -10.75 5.16 9.36
CA PRO A 267 -10.83 6.57 9.74
C PRO A 267 -11.40 7.47 8.63
N ALA A 268 -11.19 7.13 7.36
CA ALA A 268 -11.77 7.87 6.24
C ALA A 268 -13.31 7.74 6.21
N PHE A 269 -13.83 6.63 6.73
CA PHE A 269 -15.26 6.35 6.85
C PHE A 269 -15.87 6.89 8.15
N GLY A 270 -15.04 7.25 9.13
CA GLY A 270 -15.44 7.86 10.39
C GLY A 270 -15.33 6.94 11.61
N ILE A 271 -14.66 5.78 11.49
CA ILE A 271 -14.40 4.88 12.61
C ILE A 271 -12.96 5.12 13.08
N PRO A 272 -12.74 5.52 14.35
CA PRO A 272 -11.39 5.73 14.88
C PRO A 272 -10.53 4.47 14.83
N VAL A 273 -9.23 4.66 14.62
CA VAL A 273 -8.26 3.56 14.61
C VAL A 273 -7.02 3.92 15.43
N ILE A 274 -6.61 2.97 16.27
CA ILE A 274 -5.30 2.89 16.91
C ILE A 274 -4.42 1.98 16.04
N GLN A 275 -3.39 2.56 15.45
CA GLN A 275 -2.44 1.90 14.57
C GLN A 275 -1.30 1.31 15.41
N ALA A 276 -1.49 0.11 15.93
CA ALA A 276 -0.52 -0.57 16.79
C ALA A 276 0.66 -1.15 16.01
N GLY A 277 0.44 -1.64 14.79
CA GLY A 277 1.53 -2.17 13.96
C GLY A 277 1.98 -1.23 12.85
N TRP A 278 2.99 -1.66 12.11
CA TRP A 278 3.59 -0.86 11.03
C TRP A 278 2.58 -0.52 9.92
N SER A 279 2.59 0.73 9.46
CA SER A 279 1.77 1.22 8.34
C SER A 279 2.55 2.27 7.55
N GLU A 280 2.47 2.17 6.22
CA GLU A 280 3.09 3.12 5.29
C GLU A 280 2.66 4.57 5.59
N GLY A 281 1.39 4.75 5.95
CA GLY A 281 0.78 6.04 6.25
C GLY A 281 0.74 6.42 7.72
N GLY A 282 1.39 5.66 8.60
CA GLY A 282 1.29 5.83 10.05
C GLY A 282 1.62 7.26 10.51
N ALA A 283 2.54 7.95 9.84
CA ALA A 283 2.93 9.32 10.17
C ALA A 283 2.13 10.42 9.43
N CYS A 284 1.08 10.09 8.68
CA CYS A 284 0.24 11.08 7.98
C CYS A 284 -0.82 11.74 8.90
N GLY A 285 -0.88 11.33 10.17
CA GLY A 285 -1.83 11.87 11.17
C GLY A 285 -3.28 11.39 10.99
N ALA A 286 -3.50 10.29 10.28
CA ALA A 286 -4.81 9.70 10.05
C ALA A 286 -5.29 8.81 11.22
N THR A 287 -4.37 8.31 12.03
CA THR A 287 -4.59 7.35 13.13
C THR A 287 -3.80 7.76 14.38
N HIS A 288 -4.09 7.12 15.51
CA HIS A 288 -3.25 7.21 16.70
C HIS A 288 -2.20 6.10 16.67
N VAL A 289 -0.91 6.46 16.74
CA VAL A 289 0.21 5.51 16.66
C VAL A 289 0.89 5.42 18.02
N PRO A 290 0.57 4.43 18.87
CA PRO A 290 1.31 4.18 20.09
C PRO A 290 2.72 3.67 19.76
N ARG A 291 3.71 4.05 20.57
CA ARG A 291 5.09 3.53 20.48
C ARG A 291 5.40 2.51 21.57
N THR A 292 4.54 2.39 22.56
CA THR A 292 4.73 1.50 23.70
C THR A 292 3.41 0.81 24.10
N PRO A 293 3.47 -0.36 24.74
CA PRO A 293 2.31 -1.01 25.33
C PRO A 293 1.51 -0.09 26.28
N TYR A 294 2.22 0.74 27.05
CA TYR A 294 1.59 1.66 27.99
C TYR A 294 0.76 2.74 27.28
N GLU A 295 1.30 3.34 26.22
CA GLU A 295 0.57 4.32 25.40
C GLU A 295 -0.64 3.67 24.74
N LEU A 296 -0.48 2.46 24.20
CA LEU A 296 -1.57 1.68 23.61
C LEU A 296 -2.70 1.44 24.61
N CYS A 297 -2.40 0.94 25.82
CA CYS A 297 -3.42 0.73 26.86
C CYS A 297 -4.11 2.04 27.27
N SER A 298 -3.36 3.15 27.36
CA SER A 298 -3.93 4.46 27.68
C SER A 298 -4.90 4.94 26.60
N LEU A 299 -4.55 4.79 25.32
CA LEU A 299 -5.42 5.11 24.18
C LEU A 299 -6.68 4.24 24.15
N LEU A 300 -6.55 2.94 24.47
CA LEU A 300 -7.70 2.04 24.57
C LEU A 300 -8.66 2.46 25.69
N GLN A 301 -8.13 2.77 26.88
CA GLN A 301 -8.94 3.29 27.99
C GLN A 301 -9.68 4.57 27.61
N GLU A 302 -8.98 5.52 26.98
CA GLU A 302 -9.59 6.76 26.51
C GLU A 302 -10.69 6.50 25.47
N ALA A 303 -10.42 5.64 24.49
CA ALA A 303 -11.36 5.34 23.42
C ALA A 303 -12.65 4.69 23.94
N ILE A 304 -12.53 3.74 24.87
CA ILE A 304 -13.66 3.10 25.55
C ILE A 304 -14.45 4.14 26.37
N ALA A 305 -13.75 4.97 27.15
CA ALA A 305 -14.40 5.97 28.00
C ALA A 305 -15.12 7.07 27.22
N ARG A 306 -14.57 7.52 26.09
CA ARG A 306 -15.23 8.48 25.19
C ARG A 306 -16.45 7.89 24.52
N HIS A 307 -16.33 6.66 24.01
CA HIS A 307 -17.45 6.00 23.35
C HIS A 307 -18.62 5.74 24.31
N ALA A 308 -18.34 5.36 25.56
CA ALA A 308 -19.36 5.22 26.60
C ALA A 308 -20.14 6.52 26.87
N LYS A 309 -19.58 7.69 26.54
CA LYS A 309 -20.22 9.01 26.64
C LYS A 309 -20.89 9.45 25.32
N GLY A 310 -20.87 8.62 24.28
CA GLY A 310 -21.35 8.95 22.94
C GLY A 310 -20.41 9.86 22.13
N ASP A 311 -19.15 9.97 22.54
CA ASP A 311 -18.11 10.75 21.86
C ASP A 311 -17.13 9.84 21.08
N THR A 312 -16.32 10.43 20.20
CA THR A 312 -15.29 9.73 19.43
C THR A 312 -13.89 10.28 19.71
N VAL A 313 -12.88 9.42 19.65
CA VAL A 313 -11.47 9.87 19.63
C VAL A 313 -11.07 10.43 18.27
N LEU A 314 -11.82 10.14 17.20
CA LEU A 314 -11.52 10.63 15.85
C LEU A 314 -11.92 12.10 15.68
N GLY A 315 -10.93 12.98 15.61
CA GLY A 315 -11.13 14.39 15.31
C GLY A 315 -11.48 14.65 13.83
N PRO A 316 -12.07 15.83 13.52
CA PRO A 316 -12.40 16.22 12.14
C PRO A 316 -11.15 16.30 11.24
N GLU A 317 -10.03 16.80 11.77
CA GLU A 317 -8.76 16.86 11.04
C GLU A 317 -8.23 15.46 10.70
N GLN A 318 -8.23 14.53 11.66
CA GLN A 318 -7.78 13.15 11.44
C GLN A 318 -8.62 12.46 10.36
N ARG A 319 -9.93 12.70 10.34
CA ARG A 319 -10.81 12.18 9.28
C ARG A 319 -10.46 12.75 7.91
N GLU A 320 -10.17 14.04 7.83
CA GLU A 320 -9.75 14.68 6.57
C GLU A 320 -8.40 14.12 6.11
N ARG A 321 -7.42 14.00 7.02
CA ARG A 321 -6.12 13.36 6.78
C ARG A 321 -6.27 11.93 6.28
N ALA A 322 -7.15 11.15 6.89
CA ALA A 322 -7.43 9.79 6.47
C ALA A 322 -8.00 9.71 5.04
N ARG A 323 -8.91 10.62 4.68
CA ARG A 323 -9.45 10.69 3.31
C ARG A 323 -8.40 11.10 2.30
N LEU A 324 -7.53 12.05 2.64
CA LEU A 324 -6.42 12.46 1.79
C LEU A 324 -5.37 11.35 1.64
N TRP A 325 -5.05 10.64 2.71
CA TRP A 325 -4.15 9.49 2.68
C TRP A 325 -4.71 8.36 1.82
N LEU A 326 -5.99 8.03 1.98
CA LEU A 326 -6.70 7.08 1.11
C LEU A 326 -6.64 7.52 -0.35
N TRP A 327 -6.93 8.79 -0.63
CA TRP A 327 -6.81 9.35 -1.98
C TRP A 327 -5.38 9.28 -2.53
N LEU A 328 -4.38 9.60 -1.71
CA LEU A 328 -2.98 9.55 -2.11
C LEU A 328 -2.62 8.12 -2.50
N ARG A 329 -2.89 7.12 -1.66
CA ARG A 329 -2.62 5.72 -2.01
C ARG A 329 -3.40 5.23 -3.22
N SER A 330 -4.68 5.56 -3.33
CA SER A 330 -5.54 5.02 -4.40
C SER A 330 -5.45 5.77 -5.73
N CYS A 331 -4.93 7.00 -5.75
CA CYS A 331 -4.91 7.84 -6.95
C CYS A 331 -3.64 8.67 -7.08
N GLY A 332 -3.19 9.31 -5.99
CA GLY A 332 -2.05 10.24 -6.03
C GLY A 332 -0.69 9.57 -6.22
N ALA A 333 -0.53 8.36 -5.68
CA ALA A 333 0.66 7.51 -5.74
C ALA A 333 0.47 6.31 -6.67
N ASP A 334 -0.64 6.31 -7.41
CA ASP A 334 -1.08 5.24 -8.28
C ASP A 334 -0.82 5.65 -9.74
N VAL A 335 0.31 5.21 -10.30
CA VAL A 335 0.75 5.63 -11.64
C VAL A 335 0.19 4.67 -12.69
N PRO A 336 -0.75 5.09 -13.53
CA PRO A 336 -1.20 4.27 -14.65
C PRO A 336 -0.09 4.16 -15.69
N SER A 337 0.09 2.99 -16.30
CA SER A 337 1.08 2.79 -17.36
C SER A 337 0.49 1.87 -18.42
N GLN A 338 0.67 2.19 -19.70
CA GLN A 338 0.26 1.28 -20.77
C GLN A 338 1.15 0.03 -20.80
N LEU A 339 2.36 0.13 -20.24
CA LEU A 339 3.31 -0.97 -20.15
C LEU A 339 2.98 -1.98 -19.04
N LEU A 340 1.98 -1.69 -18.19
CA LEU A 340 1.52 -2.56 -17.12
C LEU A 340 0.01 -2.80 -17.24
N PRO A 341 -0.42 -3.84 -17.97
CA PRO A 341 -1.82 -4.22 -18.01
C PRO A 341 -2.41 -4.45 -16.61
N HIS A 342 -3.72 -4.26 -16.50
CA HIS A 342 -4.47 -4.57 -15.29
C HIS A 342 -4.44 -6.07 -14.96
N TRP A 343 -4.31 -6.44 -13.67
CA TRP A 343 -4.20 -7.85 -13.26
C TRP A 343 -5.47 -8.64 -13.54
N GLU A 344 -6.61 -7.95 -13.62
CA GLU A 344 -7.92 -8.46 -13.97
C GLU A 344 -7.97 -9.11 -15.35
N HIS A 345 -6.95 -8.90 -16.20
CA HIS A 345 -6.79 -9.65 -17.45
C HIS A 345 -6.43 -11.13 -17.23
N GLY A 346 -5.97 -11.54 -16.04
CA GLY A 346 -5.71 -12.94 -15.71
C GLY A 346 -4.82 -13.65 -16.74
N ASP A 347 -5.29 -14.77 -17.28
CA ASP A 347 -4.57 -15.58 -18.28
C ASP A 347 -4.25 -14.83 -19.58
N ASP A 348 -5.00 -13.77 -19.88
CA ASP A 348 -4.79 -12.93 -21.06
C ASP A 348 -3.66 -11.89 -20.89
N TYR A 349 -3.07 -11.77 -19.69
CA TYR A 349 -2.09 -10.73 -19.37
C TYR A 349 -0.93 -10.68 -20.38
N ALA A 350 -0.34 -11.83 -20.72
CA ALA A 350 0.79 -11.89 -21.67
C ALA A 350 0.40 -11.41 -23.07
N ARG A 351 -0.82 -11.74 -23.52
CA ARG A 351 -1.36 -11.29 -24.81
C ARG A 351 -1.60 -9.78 -24.80
N VAL A 352 -2.19 -9.24 -23.75
CA VAL A 352 -2.45 -7.79 -23.61
C VAL A 352 -1.13 -7.02 -23.54
N LEU A 353 -0.16 -7.50 -22.75
CA LEU A 353 1.17 -6.88 -22.67
C LEU A 353 1.87 -6.88 -24.04
N THR A 354 1.80 -7.97 -24.79
CA THR A 354 2.36 -8.04 -26.15
C THR A 354 1.75 -6.98 -27.07
N VAL A 355 0.44 -6.76 -27.01
CA VAL A 355 -0.24 -5.73 -27.80
C VAL A 355 0.22 -4.35 -27.35
N ASN A 356 0.26 -4.08 -26.04
CA ASN A 356 0.68 -2.79 -25.51
C ASN A 356 2.12 -2.45 -25.93
N LEU A 357 3.06 -3.39 -25.88
CA LEU A 357 4.45 -3.17 -26.30
C LEU A 357 4.61 -2.83 -27.78
N ARG A 358 3.67 -3.21 -28.64
CA ARG A 358 3.70 -2.87 -30.07
C ARG A 358 3.18 -1.47 -30.36
N HIS A 359 2.45 -0.88 -29.44
CA HIS A 359 1.72 0.38 -29.66
C HIS A 359 2.12 1.49 -28.71
N ALA A 360 2.67 1.17 -27.54
CA ALA A 360 3.16 2.17 -26.60
C ALA A 360 4.40 2.86 -27.19
N GLU A 361 4.46 4.18 -27.06
CA GLU A 361 5.68 4.94 -27.34
C GLU A 361 6.56 4.95 -26.09
N ARG A 362 7.87 4.73 -26.24
CA ARG A 362 8.81 4.62 -25.12
C ARG A 362 8.89 5.91 -24.29
N ASP A 363 8.80 7.06 -24.93
CA ASP A 363 8.96 8.36 -24.27
C ASP A 363 7.62 8.97 -23.80
N GLY A 364 6.49 8.34 -24.18
CA GLY A 364 5.14 8.83 -23.88
C GLY A 364 4.53 8.25 -22.61
N ASP A 365 5.11 7.19 -22.02
CA ASP A 365 4.53 6.55 -20.85
C ASP A 365 4.80 7.37 -19.55
N PRO A 366 3.75 7.72 -18.77
CA PRO A 366 3.89 8.55 -17.57
C PRO A 366 4.74 7.91 -16.47
N LEU A 367 4.97 6.59 -16.52
CA LEU A 367 5.82 5.87 -15.58
C LEU A 367 7.25 6.39 -15.58
N TYR A 368 7.85 6.65 -16.74
CA TYR A 368 9.24 7.13 -16.83
C TYR A 368 9.40 8.51 -16.18
N ALA A 369 8.45 9.41 -16.42
CA ALA A 369 8.45 10.73 -15.78
C ALA A 369 8.27 10.63 -14.26
N ALA A 370 7.39 9.74 -13.79
CA ALA A 370 7.17 9.51 -12.36
C ALA A 370 8.41 8.92 -11.68
N VAL A 371 9.06 7.91 -12.28
CA VAL A 371 10.31 7.31 -11.77
C VAL A 371 11.44 8.34 -11.79
N ALA A 372 11.52 9.19 -12.82
CA ALA A 372 12.50 10.27 -12.86
C ALA A 372 12.30 11.29 -11.74
N ARG A 373 11.06 11.67 -11.41
CA ARG A 373 10.76 12.55 -10.26
C ARG A 373 11.17 11.90 -8.95
N LEU A 374 10.70 10.67 -8.71
CA LEU A 374 11.04 9.86 -7.54
C LEU A 374 12.55 9.86 -7.30
N TRP A 375 13.31 9.51 -8.36
CA TRP A 375 14.75 9.35 -8.28
C TRP A 375 15.51 10.66 -8.09
N LYS A 376 15.21 11.69 -8.91
CA LYS A 376 15.94 12.96 -8.91
C LYS A 376 15.67 13.78 -7.66
N ARG A 377 14.45 13.74 -7.14
CA ARG A 377 14.02 14.52 -5.96
C ARG A 377 14.13 13.74 -4.66
N ARG A 378 14.50 12.46 -4.73
CA ARG A 378 14.58 11.57 -3.57
C ARG A 378 13.24 11.50 -2.83
N GLU A 379 12.14 11.43 -3.58
CA GLU A 379 10.79 11.32 -3.01
C GLU A 379 10.60 9.92 -2.41
N PRO A 380 9.91 9.77 -1.26
CA PRO A 380 9.78 8.47 -0.57
C PRO A 380 8.75 7.54 -1.20
N LEU A 381 7.91 8.07 -2.11
CA LEU A 381 6.89 7.32 -2.82
C LEU A 381 6.72 7.85 -4.24
N LEU A 382 6.36 6.94 -5.14
CA LEU A 382 6.08 7.27 -6.53
C LEU A 382 4.77 8.05 -6.60
N THR A 383 4.78 9.18 -7.31
CA THR A 383 3.61 10.06 -7.43
C THR A 383 3.16 10.19 -8.88
N ARG A 384 1.85 10.09 -9.11
CA ARG A 384 1.21 10.33 -10.41
C ARG A 384 1.28 11.81 -10.78
N PHE A 385 1.02 12.67 -9.81
CA PHE A 385 1.02 14.12 -9.98
C PHE A 385 2.35 14.70 -9.54
N ASP A 386 2.75 15.83 -10.12
CA ASP A 386 3.86 16.61 -9.60
C ASP A 386 3.38 17.51 -8.46
N PHE A 387 3.56 17.08 -7.22
CA PHE A 387 3.17 17.87 -6.05
C PHE A 387 4.09 19.07 -5.76
N HIS A 388 5.18 19.22 -6.51
CA HIS A 388 6.01 20.44 -6.50
C HIS A 388 5.49 21.51 -7.47
N ASP A 389 4.51 21.18 -8.32
CA ASP A 389 3.81 22.12 -9.19
C ASP A 389 2.30 22.16 -8.83
N PRO A 390 1.91 23.04 -7.89
CA PRO A 390 0.53 23.14 -7.44
C PRO A 390 -0.44 23.58 -8.53
N ALA A 391 0.05 24.37 -9.51
CA ALA A 391 -0.77 24.83 -10.61
C ALA A 391 -1.13 23.64 -11.52
N ALA A 392 -0.15 22.80 -11.86
CA ALA A 392 -0.40 21.57 -12.62
C ALA A 392 -1.32 20.60 -11.86
N LEU A 393 -1.15 20.46 -10.55
CA LEU A 393 -2.04 19.65 -9.71
C LEU A 393 -3.50 20.14 -9.81
N ALA A 394 -3.74 21.44 -9.64
CA ALA A 394 -5.07 22.02 -9.71
C ALA A 394 -5.71 21.84 -11.10
N THR A 395 -4.95 22.04 -12.17
CA THR A 395 -5.41 21.83 -13.56
C THR A 395 -5.77 20.36 -13.80
N THR A 396 -4.99 19.42 -13.26
CA THR A 396 -5.22 17.99 -13.50
C THR A 396 -6.40 17.45 -12.70
N LEU A 397 -6.64 17.96 -11.49
CA LEU A 397 -7.75 17.52 -10.62
C LEU A 397 -9.09 18.16 -10.97
N THR A 398 -9.07 19.28 -11.67
CA THR A 398 -10.29 19.94 -12.15
C THR A 398 -10.59 19.39 -13.54
N PRO A 399 -11.56 18.46 -13.71
CA PRO A 399 -11.98 18.09 -15.05
C PRO A 399 -12.42 19.37 -15.75
N SER A 400 -11.79 19.69 -16.88
CA SER A 400 -12.29 20.75 -17.76
C SER A 400 -13.76 20.45 -17.98
N ARG A 401 -14.65 21.32 -17.49
CA ARG A 401 -16.06 21.26 -17.86
C ARG A 401 -16.05 21.34 -19.38
N SER A 402 -16.25 20.21 -20.03
CA SER A 402 -16.58 20.17 -21.44
C SER A 402 -17.85 20.98 -21.55
N THR A 403 -17.72 22.26 -21.86
CA THR A 403 -18.80 23.09 -22.38
C THR A 403 -19.21 22.43 -23.70
N ARG A 404 -20.15 21.49 -23.60
CA ARG A 404 -20.98 21.06 -24.72
C ARG A 404 -22.32 21.75 -24.57
#